data_AF-A0A955XSN7-F1
#
_entry.id   AF-A0A955XSN7-F1
#
_cell.length_a   1.000
_cell.length_b   1.000
_cell.length_c   1.000
_cell.angle_alpha   90.00
_cell.angle_beta   90.00
_cell.angle_gamma   90.00
#
_symmetry.space_group_name_H-M   'P 1'
#
loop_
_entity.id
_entity.type
_entity.pdbx_description
1 polymer ?
#
loop_
_entity_poly.entity_id
_entity_poly.type
_entity_poly.pdbx_seq_one_letter_code
_entity_poly.pdbx_strand_id
1 'polypeptide(L)'
;MKLLPLRIMTLSAAFAAGACAVDLTPIDEGPSDQQQSDFRLDVVLDQEDDQQEDSDDLLSDSEETEDTGVEVAEDETPVEDSLGDLPFVADLPFDIPLDLDADLDDLGPEEMSVEEEVREFVCEQPGAQPPQNALVPGWERVTPPNNAPNAAFGSSVSLDADFLVVGAPGIDRVYLYLEDEETQSFIVDPVEIAMADFDSEDTEIQQFGIAVAAEQDRIVVASNRRLVSFNRTGGSVSPGSIDYAFTEQTQPPQVAISGHDVILGLPNSNMAAVFIDDSNSPVELSRPANNSYGASVDIDGDWAIIGAPEHDQIEFYRLGSTERGPFQGPELSSSFGEVVRIRGTRATVTAPDAGQSRVYVYDLDGQTWERGTSIDKMGPAAADFGHAMDLEETRLVVTETDEPYFVNLISRQESNWELRSGIPPNTVVGAHQFGEEIAFRENRFAVSAAGDNTKGTGAGAVWIGWWCDPGFHGFACEYSCGDGQTNGLESDEDCGGFVCQPCDVGERCLFDGHCEDNNCSSECYCESR
;
A
#
# COMPACT_ATOMS: atom_id res chain seq x y z
N MET A 1 -23.47 69.47 -11.94
CA MET A 1 -24.85 69.10 -12.30
C MET A 1 -24.89 67.60 -12.55
N LYS A 2 -25.52 66.85 -11.63
CA LYS A 2 -26.29 65.59 -11.80
C LYS A 2 -26.02 64.72 -13.06
N LEU A 3 -25.51 63.49 -12.87
CA LEU A 3 -26.27 62.20 -12.91
C LEU A 3 -25.33 60.96 -12.93
N LEU A 4 -25.54 60.05 -11.98
CA LEU A 4 -25.32 58.58 -12.05
C LEU A 4 -26.55 57.91 -12.73
N PRO A 5 -26.65 56.56 -12.88
CA PRO A 5 -25.73 55.53 -13.38
C PRO A 5 -26.42 54.57 -14.39
N LEU A 6 -25.72 53.54 -14.89
CA LEU A 6 -26.35 52.36 -15.52
C LEU A 6 -25.91 51.06 -14.81
N ARG A 7 -26.89 50.22 -14.45
CA ARG A 7 -26.75 48.81 -14.03
C ARG A 7 -28.03 48.06 -14.43
N ILE A 8 -27.96 46.72 -14.43
CA ILE A 8 -29.02 45.68 -14.54
C ILE A 8 -29.27 45.18 -15.98
N MET A 9 -29.47 43.89 -16.31
CA MET A 9 -29.19 42.54 -15.76
C MET A 9 -29.58 41.50 -16.86
N THR A 10 -28.99 40.30 -16.80
CA THR A 10 -29.51 38.93 -17.10
C THR A 10 -30.23 38.57 -18.43
N LEU A 11 -29.89 37.40 -18.99
CA LEU A 11 -30.86 36.31 -19.23
C LEU A 11 -30.20 34.93 -19.50
N SER A 12 -30.75 33.88 -18.87
CA SER A 12 -30.56 32.44 -19.14
C SER A 12 -31.29 31.97 -20.40
N ALA A 13 -30.89 30.84 -20.98
CA ALA A 13 -31.80 29.95 -21.73
C ALA A 13 -31.30 28.49 -21.74
N ALA A 14 -32.20 27.58 -21.37
CA ALA A 14 -32.14 26.14 -21.56
C ALA A 14 -32.65 25.74 -22.97
N PHE A 15 -32.24 24.59 -23.50
CA PHE A 15 -32.95 23.95 -24.63
C PHE A 15 -32.96 22.43 -24.53
N ALA A 16 -34.11 21.86 -24.91
CA ALA A 16 -34.51 20.47 -24.81
C ALA A 16 -34.49 19.74 -26.17
N ALA A 17 -34.70 18.42 -26.08
CA ALA A 17 -34.64 17.34 -27.06
C ALA A 17 -35.43 17.45 -28.38
N GLY A 18 -35.06 16.60 -29.35
CA GLY A 18 -35.87 16.22 -30.51
C GLY A 18 -35.20 15.18 -31.42
N ALA A 19 -35.76 13.97 -31.46
CA ALA A 19 -35.35 12.83 -32.30
C ALA A 19 -35.80 12.92 -33.76
N CYS A 20 -35.12 12.21 -34.68
CA CYS A 20 -35.73 11.60 -35.87
C CYS A 20 -34.86 10.49 -36.48
N ALA A 21 -35.56 9.45 -36.97
CA ALA A 21 -35.07 8.17 -37.48
C ALA A 21 -34.47 8.24 -38.90
N VAL A 22 -33.68 7.22 -39.26
CA VAL A 22 -33.32 6.93 -40.66
C VAL A 22 -33.53 5.44 -40.97
N ASP A 23 -34.12 5.24 -42.14
CA ASP A 23 -34.67 4.05 -42.77
C ASP A 23 -33.58 3.19 -43.45
N LEU A 24 -33.79 1.87 -43.52
CA LEU A 24 -32.92 0.88 -44.17
C LEU A 24 -33.55 0.41 -45.48
N THR A 25 -32.76 0.26 -46.56
CA THR A 25 -32.71 -0.94 -47.45
C THR A 25 -31.74 -0.75 -48.64
N PRO A 26 -31.28 -1.84 -49.30
CA PRO A 26 -29.88 -2.00 -49.75
C PRO A 26 -29.72 -2.29 -51.26
N ILE A 27 -28.49 -2.19 -51.78
CA ILE A 27 -27.97 -2.75 -53.06
C ILE A 27 -26.42 -2.73 -52.98
N ASP A 28 -25.56 -3.54 -53.60
CA ASP A 28 -25.39 -4.97 -53.93
C ASP A 28 -24.08 -5.02 -54.79
N GLU A 29 -23.29 -6.09 -54.64
CA GLU A 29 -22.15 -6.59 -55.46
C GLU A 29 -20.84 -5.78 -55.67
N GLY A 30 -19.70 -6.49 -55.52
CA GLY A 30 -18.30 -6.06 -55.71
C GLY A 30 -17.84 -5.99 -57.19
N PRO A 31 -16.55 -6.26 -57.58
CA PRO A 31 -15.51 -7.03 -56.87
C PRO A 31 -14.07 -6.45 -56.87
N SER A 32 -13.22 -7.08 -56.06
CA SER A 32 -11.77 -7.36 -56.19
C SER A 32 -10.81 -6.35 -56.84
N ASP A 33 -9.77 -5.96 -56.09
CA ASP A 33 -8.40 -6.13 -56.58
C ASP A 33 -7.39 -6.30 -55.44
N GLN A 34 -6.53 -7.29 -55.60
CA GLN A 34 -5.36 -7.58 -54.77
C GLN A 34 -4.23 -6.61 -55.12
N GLN A 35 -3.54 -6.07 -54.12
CA GLN A 35 -2.11 -5.77 -54.29
C GLN A 35 -1.37 -5.88 -52.95
N GLN A 36 -0.62 -6.99 -52.84
CA GLN A 36 0.54 -7.13 -51.99
C GLN A 36 1.60 -6.09 -52.42
N SER A 37 2.25 -5.45 -51.45
CA SER A 37 3.57 -4.88 -51.65
C SER A 37 4.46 -5.22 -50.46
N ASP A 38 5.44 -6.08 -50.75
CA ASP A 38 6.66 -6.33 -49.99
C ASP A 38 7.26 -5.04 -49.42
N PHE A 39 7.62 -5.06 -48.13
CA PHE A 39 8.66 -4.17 -47.60
C PHE A 39 9.93 -4.97 -47.39
N ARG A 40 10.92 -4.67 -48.24
CA ARG A 40 12.28 -5.20 -48.18
C ARG A 40 13.09 -4.44 -47.15
N LEU A 41 13.81 -5.23 -46.37
CA LEU A 41 14.92 -4.91 -45.49
C LEU A 41 16.09 -4.32 -46.30
N ASP A 42 16.50 -3.09 -46.01
CA ASP A 42 17.79 -2.55 -46.45
C ASP A 42 18.76 -2.53 -45.26
N VAL A 43 19.70 -3.46 -45.30
CA VAL A 43 20.88 -3.55 -44.43
C VAL A 43 21.95 -2.67 -45.04
N VAL A 44 22.39 -1.65 -44.31
CA VAL A 44 23.63 -0.91 -44.62
C VAL A 44 24.73 -1.45 -43.72
N LEU A 45 25.71 -2.10 -44.36
CA LEU A 45 26.99 -2.47 -43.78
C LEU A 45 27.89 -1.24 -43.79
N ASP A 46 28.57 -0.98 -42.66
CA ASP A 46 29.91 -0.40 -42.69
C ASP A 46 30.79 -1.19 -41.71
N GLN A 47 31.89 -1.70 -42.25
CA GLN A 47 33.03 -2.30 -41.57
C GLN A 47 34.24 -1.36 -41.71
N GLU A 48 35.30 -1.70 -40.98
CA GLU A 48 36.68 -1.14 -40.94
C GLU A 48 36.85 -0.11 -39.79
N ASP A 49 37.78 -0.25 -38.84
CA ASP A 49 39.07 -0.95 -38.86
C ASP A 49 39.52 -1.40 -37.45
N ASP A 50 40.21 -2.54 -37.43
CA ASP A 50 41.11 -3.01 -36.38
C ASP A 50 42.28 -2.04 -36.18
N GLN A 51 42.83 -1.95 -34.95
CA GLN A 51 44.26 -2.17 -34.70
C GLN A 51 44.52 -2.63 -33.26
N GLN A 52 45.43 -3.59 -33.20
CA GLN A 52 45.86 -4.44 -32.10
C GLN A 52 47.26 -4.00 -31.61
N GLU A 53 47.75 -4.69 -30.56
CA GLU A 53 49.14 -4.74 -30.05
C GLU A 53 49.46 -3.66 -29.00
N ASP A 54 50.05 -3.93 -27.83
CA ASP A 54 50.98 -4.97 -27.37
C ASP A 54 51.10 -4.79 -25.81
N SER A 55 51.08 -5.81 -24.95
CA SER A 55 52.16 -6.77 -24.58
C SER A 55 52.69 -6.51 -23.15
N ASP A 56 52.75 -7.61 -22.40
CA ASP A 56 53.82 -8.02 -21.48
C ASP A 56 53.91 -7.54 -20.00
N ASP A 57 54.05 -8.60 -19.18
CA ASP A 57 54.96 -8.78 -18.04
C ASP A 57 54.65 -8.11 -16.69
N LEU A 58 54.94 -8.69 -15.51
CA LEU A 58 55.31 -10.00 -14.96
C LEU A 58 55.59 -9.70 -13.47
N LEU A 59 55.20 -10.58 -12.54
CA LEU A 59 55.83 -10.80 -11.21
C LEU A 59 55.80 -9.61 -10.22
N SER A 60 55.95 -9.73 -8.91
CA SER A 60 55.85 -10.78 -7.89
C SER A 60 55.94 -10.04 -6.53
N ASP A 61 55.63 -10.78 -5.47
CA ASP A 61 56.16 -10.63 -4.12
C ASP A 61 55.58 -9.56 -3.17
N SER A 62 54.98 -10.13 -2.11
CA SER A 62 55.10 -9.80 -0.69
C SER A 62 56.07 -8.69 -0.29
N GLU A 63 55.66 -7.86 0.66
CA GLU A 63 56.42 -7.65 1.91
C GLU A 63 55.59 -6.96 3.00
N GLU A 64 55.84 -7.38 4.23
CA GLU A 64 55.45 -6.76 5.50
C GLU A 64 56.13 -5.40 5.69
N THR A 65 55.57 -4.55 6.57
CA THR A 65 56.23 -3.74 7.63
C THR A 65 55.19 -2.74 8.15
N GLU A 66 54.78 -2.84 9.41
CA GLU A 66 55.41 -2.27 10.62
C GLU A 66 55.42 -0.73 10.70
N ASP A 67 54.76 -0.30 11.77
CA ASP A 67 55.20 0.73 12.73
C ASP A 67 54.76 2.19 12.51
N THR A 68 53.66 2.52 13.19
CA THR A 68 53.28 3.88 13.60
C THR A 68 53.92 4.20 14.94
N GLY A 69 54.90 5.11 14.94
CA GLY A 69 55.24 5.89 16.13
C GLY A 69 54.39 7.16 16.21
N VAL A 70 53.86 7.48 17.38
CA VAL A 70 54.29 8.62 18.22
C VAL A 70 53.33 8.81 19.40
N GLU A 71 53.99 9.05 20.54
CA GLU A 71 53.58 9.27 21.92
C GLU A 71 52.46 10.29 22.16
N VAL A 72 51.58 10.01 23.15
CA VAL A 72 50.97 11.06 24.01
C VAL A 72 50.88 10.55 25.45
N ALA A 73 51.21 11.46 26.36
CA ALA A 73 51.52 11.27 27.77
C ALA A 73 50.33 10.95 28.69
N GLU A 74 50.69 10.30 29.81
CA GLU A 74 49.90 10.03 31.00
C GLU A 74 49.64 11.32 31.82
N ASP A 75 48.45 11.46 32.39
CA ASP A 75 48.27 12.05 33.73
C ASP A 75 46.95 11.58 34.35
N GLU A 76 47.02 11.07 35.57
CA GLU A 76 45.88 10.69 36.41
C GLU A 76 45.65 11.76 37.49
N THR A 77 44.38 12.03 37.85
CA THR A 77 43.84 12.01 39.23
C THR A 77 42.42 12.62 39.33
N PRO A 78 41.65 12.32 40.40
CA PRO A 78 40.18 12.34 40.41
C PRO A 78 39.57 13.59 41.07
N VAL A 79 38.27 13.81 40.85
CA VAL A 79 37.47 14.84 41.55
C VAL A 79 36.20 14.25 42.14
N GLU A 80 35.94 14.63 43.38
CA GLU A 80 34.81 14.27 44.24
C GLU A 80 33.50 15.04 43.91
N ASP A 81 32.41 14.39 44.31
CA ASP A 81 31.34 14.91 45.18
C ASP A 81 29.97 15.37 44.65
N SER A 82 28.97 14.96 45.44
CA SER A 82 27.69 15.60 45.74
C SER A 82 26.47 15.36 44.85
N LEU A 83 25.59 14.45 45.30
CA LEU A 83 24.13 14.66 45.26
C LEU A 83 23.52 14.35 46.63
N GLY A 84 22.61 15.22 47.05
CA GLY A 84 22.17 15.41 48.43
C GLY A 84 20.94 14.63 48.88
N ASP A 85 20.76 14.72 50.20
CA ASP A 85 19.71 14.16 51.06
C ASP A 85 18.27 14.52 50.67
N LEU A 86 17.32 13.63 51.01
CA LEU A 86 16.21 13.83 51.98
C LEU A 86 15.31 12.54 52.09
N PRO A 87 14.50 12.35 53.17
CA PRO A 87 14.75 11.23 54.11
C PRO A 87 13.58 10.26 54.40
N PHE A 88 13.93 9.14 55.06
CA PHE A 88 13.21 8.34 56.10
C PHE A 88 11.68 8.16 56.05
N VAL A 89 11.20 6.89 56.02
CA VAL A 89 10.23 6.29 56.98
C VAL A 89 10.35 4.74 57.03
N ALA A 90 10.69 4.25 58.24
CA ALA A 90 10.26 3.07 59.02
C ALA A 90 10.17 1.62 58.48
N ASP A 91 10.94 0.76 59.17
CA ASP A 91 10.55 -0.47 59.92
C ASP A 91 9.77 -1.62 59.25
N LEU A 92 10.53 -2.69 58.91
CA LEU A 92 10.46 -4.11 59.36
C LEU A 92 9.13 -4.90 59.30
N PRO A 93 9.14 -6.25 59.46
CA PRO A 93 10.00 -7.31 58.90
C PRO A 93 9.16 -8.51 58.41
N PHE A 94 9.64 -9.37 57.49
CA PHE A 94 9.23 -10.78 57.50
C PHE A 94 10.37 -11.68 57.03
N ASP A 95 10.90 -12.43 57.99
CA ASP A 95 11.75 -13.59 57.81
C ASP A 95 11.02 -14.67 56.98
N ILE A 96 11.66 -15.13 55.90
CA ILE A 96 11.42 -16.48 55.37
C ILE A 96 12.78 -17.19 55.36
N PRO A 97 12.93 -18.33 56.04
CA PRO A 97 14.19 -19.05 56.07
C PRO A 97 14.43 -19.75 54.74
N LEU A 98 15.61 -19.50 54.17
CA LEU A 98 16.24 -20.38 53.19
C LEU A 98 16.65 -21.67 53.90
N ASP A 99 15.95 -22.77 53.61
CA ASP A 99 16.51 -24.11 53.80
C ASP A 99 16.65 -24.76 52.43
N LEU A 100 17.91 -24.94 52.04
CA LEU A 100 18.35 -25.80 50.95
C LEU A 100 18.21 -27.27 51.38
N ASP A 101 18.10 -28.12 50.36
CA ASP A 101 18.23 -29.58 50.37
C ASP A 101 16.94 -30.37 50.58
N ALA A 102 16.30 -30.78 49.47
CA ALA A 102 15.97 -32.20 49.22
C ALA A 102 15.38 -32.41 47.81
N ASP A 103 16.11 -33.21 47.03
CA ASP A 103 15.62 -34.26 46.14
C ASP A 103 14.67 -33.88 44.99
N LEU A 104 15.31 -33.52 43.87
CA LEU A 104 14.83 -33.76 42.52
C LEU A 104 14.75 -35.27 42.28
N ASP A 105 13.53 -35.81 42.23
CA ASP A 105 13.10 -36.84 41.28
C ASP A 105 11.63 -37.18 41.55
N ASP A 106 10.85 -37.29 40.47
CA ASP A 106 9.51 -37.91 40.41
C ASP A 106 8.28 -37.02 40.64
N LEU A 107 7.95 -36.16 39.65
CA LEU A 107 6.56 -35.85 39.30
C LEU A 107 6.44 -35.68 37.77
N GLY A 108 5.64 -36.53 37.13
CA GLY A 108 5.29 -36.45 35.71
C GLY A 108 4.38 -35.25 35.38
N PRO A 109 4.19 -34.93 34.08
CA PRO A 109 3.44 -33.75 33.69
C PRO A 109 1.94 -34.06 33.72
N GLU A 110 1.23 -33.55 34.72
CA GLU A 110 -0.17 -33.14 34.53
C GLU A 110 -0.18 -31.60 34.53
N GLU A 111 0.18 -31.04 33.37
CA GLU A 111 -0.09 -29.64 33.05
C GLU A 111 -1.58 -29.52 32.70
N MET A 112 -2.27 -28.85 33.60
CA MET A 112 -3.60 -28.30 33.40
C MET A 112 -3.40 -26.89 32.84
N SER A 113 -3.51 -26.75 31.52
CA SER A 113 -3.70 -25.45 30.86
C SER A 113 -4.86 -25.60 29.87
N VAL A 114 -6.03 -25.11 30.29
CA VAL A 114 -7.08 -24.72 29.35
C VAL A 114 -6.79 -23.25 29.06
N GLU A 115 -5.88 -23.01 28.12
CA GLU A 115 -5.92 -21.78 27.36
C GLU A 115 -7.03 -21.98 26.33
N GLU A 116 -8.17 -21.35 26.59
CA GLU A 116 -9.27 -21.24 25.63
C GLU A 116 -8.80 -20.28 24.54
N GLU A 117 -8.03 -20.81 23.59
CA GLU A 117 -7.69 -20.15 22.33
C GLU A 117 -9.02 -19.91 21.61
N VAL A 118 -9.52 -18.66 21.63
CA VAL A 118 -10.64 -18.23 20.78
C VAL A 118 -10.12 -18.28 19.34
N ARG A 119 -10.12 -19.48 18.75
CA ARG A 119 -9.97 -19.65 17.31
C ARG A 119 -11.28 -19.19 16.70
N GLU A 120 -11.26 -17.95 16.26
CA GLU A 120 -12.36 -17.37 15.49
C GLU A 120 -12.50 -18.20 14.20
N PHE A 121 -13.65 -18.86 14.08
CA PHE A 121 -13.91 -19.89 13.09
C PHE A 121 -14.31 -19.24 11.77
N VAL A 122 -13.52 -19.45 10.71
CA VAL A 122 -13.87 -19.06 9.34
C VAL A 122 -14.15 -20.29 8.51
N CYS A 123 -15.30 -20.27 7.85
CA CYS A 123 -15.78 -21.36 7.01
C CYS A 123 -15.00 -21.47 5.70
N GLU A 124 -14.29 -22.59 5.53
CA GLU A 124 -13.73 -22.99 4.23
C GLU A 124 -14.77 -23.75 3.41
N GLN A 125 -14.91 -23.44 2.12
CA GLN A 125 -15.85 -24.16 1.24
C GLN A 125 -15.37 -25.61 0.99
N PRO A 126 -16.08 -26.65 1.46
CA PRO A 126 -15.70 -28.03 1.18
C PRO A 126 -16.22 -28.43 -0.19
N GLY A 127 -15.31 -28.60 -1.16
CA GLY A 127 -15.62 -29.28 -2.43
C GLY A 127 -15.73 -28.40 -3.68
N ALA A 128 -15.51 -27.10 -3.58
CA ALA A 128 -15.11 -26.32 -4.75
C ALA A 128 -13.63 -26.65 -5.03
N GLN A 129 -13.36 -27.51 -6.02
CA GLN A 129 -12.06 -27.39 -6.68
C GLN A 129 -12.09 -26.01 -7.33
N PRO A 130 -11.25 -25.03 -6.91
CA PRO A 130 -11.17 -23.78 -7.62
C PRO A 130 -10.83 -24.17 -9.06
N PRO A 131 -11.63 -23.79 -10.06
CA PRO A 131 -11.21 -23.99 -11.43
C PRO A 131 -9.81 -23.40 -11.53
N GLN A 132 -8.85 -24.15 -12.07
CA GLN A 132 -7.45 -23.70 -12.13
C GLN A 132 -7.26 -22.38 -12.92
N ASN A 133 -8.35 -21.84 -13.49
CA ASN A 133 -8.49 -20.54 -14.15
C ASN A 133 -9.80 -19.80 -13.79
N ALA A 134 -10.46 -20.08 -12.66
CA ALA A 134 -11.59 -19.25 -12.23
C ALA A 134 -11.05 -17.99 -11.59
N LEU A 135 -11.14 -16.91 -12.35
CA LEU A 135 -11.26 -15.57 -11.80
C LEU A 135 -12.40 -15.63 -10.77
N VAL A 136 -12.09 -15.34 -9.51
CA VAL A 136 -13.11 -15.06 -8.49
C VAL A 136 -13.93 -13.91 -9.07
N PRO A 137 -15.28 -13.98 -9.13
CA PRO A 137 -16.07 -12.89 -9.68
C PRO A 137 -15.67 -11.58 -8.97
N GLY A 138 -15.15 -10.62 -9.73
CA GLY A 138 -14.72 -9.32 -9.19
C GLY A 138 -13.26 -9.20 -8.74
N TRP A 139 -12.36 -10.15 -9.07
CA TRP A 139 -10.92 -9.93 -8.91
C TRP A 139 -10.12 -10.25 -10.18
N GLU A 140 -9.21 -9.35 -10.53
CA GLU A 140 -8.22 -9.55 -11.56
C GLU A 140 -6.83 -9.76 -10.92
N ARG A 141 -6.09 -10.78 -11.37
CA ARG A 141 -4.73 -11.05 -10.88
C ARG A 141 -3.70 -10.66 -11.92
N VAL A 142 -2.89 -9.65 -11.60
CA VAL A 142 -1.74 -9.21 -12.37
C VAL A 142 -0.48 -9.92 -11.86
N THR A 143 0.30 -10.49 -12.77
CA THR A 143 1.53 -11.24 -12.45
C THR A 143 2.70 -10.73 -13.30
N PRO A 144 3.96 -10.84 -12.83
CA PRO A 144 5.11 -10.40 -13.61
C PRO A 144 5.24 -11.17 -14.93
N PRO A 145 5.72 -10.54 -16.02
CA PRO A 145 5.78 -11.16 -17.34
C PRO A 145 6.81 -12.30 -17.44
N ASN A 146 7.90 -12.25 -16.67
CA ASN A 146 9.10 -13.07 -16.90
C ASN A 146 9.27 -14.29 -15.97
N ASN A 147 8.26 -14.64 -15.16
CA ASN A 147 8.32 -15.75 -14.16
C ASN A 147 9.61 -15.75 -13.31
N ALA A 148 10.19 -14.57 -13.07
CA ALA A 148 11.44 -14.46 -12.35
C ALA A 148 11.21 -14.83 -10.87
N PRO A 149 11.91 -15.86 -10.35
CA PRO A 149 11.79 -16.20 -8.93
C PRO A 149 12.37 -15.09 -8.06
N ASN A 150 11.76 -14.88 -6.89
CA ASN A 150 12.12 -13.86 -5.91
C ASN A 150 12.08 -12.43 -6.48
N ALA A 151 11.28 -12.17 -7.52
CA ALA A 151 11.08 -10.82 -8.04
C ALA A 151 10.39 -9.89 -7.02
N ALA A 152 9.62 -10.47 -6.10
CA ALA A 152 8.79 -9.74 -5.15
C ALA A 152 7.88 -8.72 -5.88
N PHE A 153 7.32 -9.13 -7.03
CA PHE A 153 6.41 -8.29 -7.79
C PHE A 153 5.18 -7.96 -6.94
N GLY A 154 4.86 -6.68 -6.81
CA GLY A 154 3.80 -6.21 -5.92
C GLY A 154 4.30 -5.74 -4.56
N SER A 155 5.60 -5.72 -4.27
CA SER A 155 6.12 -5.13 -3.01
C SER A 155 5.75 -3.66 -2.83
N SER A 156 5.52 -2.95 -3.92
CA SER A 156 4.92 -1.62 -3.91
C SER A 156 3.99 -1.47 -5.11
N VAL A 157 2.89 -0.76 -4.92
CA VAL A 157 1.85 -0.56 -5.94
C VAL A 157 1.37 0.88 -5.92
N SER A 158 1.07 1.43 -7.10
CA SER A 158 0.41 2.72 -7.23
C SER A 158 -0.58 2.64 -8.38
N LEU A 159 -1.77 3.20 -8.19
CA LEU A 159 -2.90 3.10 -9.11
C LEU A 159 -3.41 4.50 -9.45
N ASP A 160 -3.58 4.76 -10.75
CA ASP A 160 -4.32 5.91 -11.25
C ASP A 160 -5.46 5.45 -12.18
N ALA A 161 -6.19 6.40 -12.76
CA ALA A 161 -7.39 6.17 -13.55
C ALA A 161 -7.18 5.24 -14.76
N ASP A 162 -6.01 5.27 -15.43
CA ASP A 162 -5.77 4.50 -16.66
C ASP A 162 -4.56 3.56 -16.57
N PHE A 163 -3.88 3.48 -15.43
CA PHE A 163 -2.67 2.69 -15.30
C PHE A 163 -2.37 2.23 -13.87
N LEU A 164 -1.63 1.13 -13.80
CA LEU A 164 -1.09 0.53 -12.58
C LEU A 164 0.44 0.50 -12.67
N VAL A 165 1.11 0.96 -11.63
CA VAL A 165 2.56 0.84 -11.46
C VAL A 165 2.86 -0.18 -10.37
N VAL A 166 3.72 -1.14 -10.68
CA VAL A 166 4.07 -2.23 -9.76
C VAL A 166 5.58 -2.35 -9.61
N GLY A 167 6.06 -2.28 -8.38
CA GLY A 167 7.46 -2.54 -8.03
C GLY A 167 7.78 -4.04 -7.95
N ALA A 168 8.97 -4.40 -8.41
CA ALA A 168 9.56 -5.74 -8.30
C ALA A 168 11.04 -5.60 -7.85
N PRO A 169 11.27 -5.17 -6.59
CA PRO A 169 12.60 -4.81 -6.10
C PRO A 169 13.57 -5.99 -6.07
N GLY A 170 13.09 -7.24 -6.01
CA GLY A 170 13.97 -8.41 -6.01
C GLY A 170 14.72 -8.63 -7.33
N ILE A 171 14.30 -7.95 -8.41
CA ILE A 171 14.97 -7.95 -9.71
C ILE A 171 15.28 -6.53 -10.23
N ASP A 172 15.19 -5.52 -9.35
CA ASP A 172 15.45 -4.11 -9.68
C ASP A 172 14.59 -3.60 -10.86
N ARG A 173 13.28 -3.84 -10.82
CA ARG A 173 12.34 -3.45 -11.87
C ARG A 173 11.08 -2.78 -11.35
N VAL A 174 10.51 -1.96 -12.21
CA VAL A 174 9.13 -1.46 -12.09
C VAL A 174 8.39 -1.77 -13.39
N TYR A 175 7.11 -2.10 -13.28
CA TYR A 175 6.24 -2.40 -14.40
C TYR A 175 5.08 -1.42 -14.44
N LEU A 176 4.83 -0.84 -15.62
CA LEU A 176 3.68 0.00 -15.90
C LEU A 176 2.69 -0.78 -16.77
N TYR A 177 1.52 -1.07 -16.22
CA TYR A 177 0.39 -1.67 -16.93
C TYR A 177 -0.58 -0.55 -17.31
N LEU A 178 -0.87 -0.41 -18.60
CA LEU A 178 -1.93 0.47 -19.06
C LEU A 178 -3.22 -0.33 -19.13
N GLU A 179 -4.31 0.24 -18.63
CA GLU A 179 -5.61 -0.40 -18.76
C GLU A 179 -6.00 -0.51 -20.23
N ASP A 180 -6.45 -1.68 -20.63
CA ASP A 180 -7.09 -1.86 -21.92
C ASP A 180 -8.50 -1.24 -21.89
N GLU A 181 -8.73 -0.18 -22.67
CA GLU A 181 -9.99 0.58 -22.65
C GLU A 181 -11.22 -0.26 -23.06
N GLU A 182 -11.04 -1.34 -23.82
CA GLU A 182 -12.15 -2.19 -24.29
C GLU A 182 -12.57 -3.21 -23.23
N THR A 183 -11.60 -3.78 -22.54
CA THR A 183 -11.79 -4.85 -21.57
C THR A 183 -11.76 -4.38 -20.12
N GLN A 184 -11.30 -3.16 -19.86
CA GLN A 184 -11.10 -2.58 -18.52
C GLN A 184 -10.21 -3.47 -17.65
N SER A 185 -9.15 -4.03 -18.25
CA SER A 185 -8.27 -5.03 -17.66
C SER A 185 -6.82 -4.55 -17.69
N PHE A 186 -6.08 -4.89 -16.63
CA PHE A 186 -4.64 -4.70 -16.52
C PHE A 186 -3.82 -5.94 -16.92
N ILE A 187 -4.44 -7.05 -17.32
CA ILE A 187 -3.75 -8.22 -17.90
C ILE A 187 -3.35 -7.90 -19.35
N VAL A 188 -2.34 -7.06 -19.48
CA VAL A 188 -1.71 -6.64 -20.74
C VAL A 188 -0.18 -6.79 -20.64
N ASP A 189 0.52 -6.65 -21.76
CA ASP A 189 1.98 -6.58 -21.75
C ASP A 189 2.42 -5.23 -21.11
N PRO A 190 3.19 -5.24 -20.00
CA PRO A 190 3.59 -4.01 -19.35
C PRO A 190 4.77 -3.34 -20.05
N VAL A 191 4.93 -2.05 -19.79
CA VAL A 191 6.20 -1.34 -20.02
C VAL A 191 7.12 -1.61 -18.83
N GLU A 192 8.30 -2.14 -19.09
CA GLU A 192 9.35 -2.34 -18.08
C GLU A 192 10.17 -1.06 -17.91
N ILE A 193 10.42 -0.68 -16.65
CA ILE A 193 11.26 0.45 -16.26
C ILE A 193 12.38 -0.12 -15.39
N ALA A 194 13.62 0.20 -15.73
CA ALA A 194 14.81 -0.17 -14.99
C ALA A 194 15.63 1.07 -14.62
N MET A 195 16.46 0.96 -13.58
CA MET A 195 17.38 2.04 -13.20
C MET A 195 18.32 2.45 -14.34
N ALA A 196 18.70 1.52 -15.21
CA ALA A 196 19.51 1.79 -16.39
C ALA A 196 18.86 2.78 -17.38
N ASP A 197 17.53 2.91 -17.37
CA ASP A 197 16.81 3.87 -18.23
C ASP A 197 17.03 5.33 -17.79
N PHE A 198 17.53 5.54 -16.57
CA PHE A 198 17.88 6.86 -16.03
C PHE A 198 19.36 7.24 -16.25
N ASP A 199 20.14 6.43 -16.98
CA ASP A 199 21.56 6.65 -17.29
C ASP A 199 22.45 6.77 -16.02
N SER A 200 22.14 6.00 -14.97
CA SER A 200 23.02 5.93 -13.80
C SER A 200 24.15 4.93 -14.05
N GLU A 201 25.40 5.37 -13.99
CA GLU A 201 26.56 4.48 -13.91
C GLU A 201 26.68 3.77 -12.55
N ASP A 202 25.77 4.07 -11.61
CA ASP A 202 25.77 3.55 -10.24
C ASP A 202 25.18 2.14 -10.19
N THR A 203 26.07 1.15 -10.33
CA THR A 203 25.72 -0.27 -10.25
C THR A 203 25.46 -0.75 -8.82
N GLU A 204 25.62 0.12 -7.80
CA GLU A 204 25.35 -0.23 -6.40
C GLU A 204 23.90 -0.02 -6.01
N ILE A 205 23.08 0.56 -6.89
CA ILE A 205 21.66 0.73 -6.65
C ILE A 205 20.96 -0.64 -6.68
N GLN A 206 20.37 -1.01 -5.55
CA GLN A 206 19.62 -2.24 -5.36
C GLN A 206 18.19 -1.94 -4.91
N GLN A 207 17.31 -2.92 -5.08
CA GLN A 207 15.91 -2.83 -4.74
C GLN A 207 15.20 -1.68 -5.49
N PHE A 208 15.54 -1.45 -6.76
CA PHE A 208 14.81 -0.48 -7.57
C PHE A 208 13.34 -0.92 -7.71
N GLY A 209 12.39 -0.04 -7.34
CA GLY A 209 10.99 -0.39 -7.23
C GLY A 209 10.56 -0.81 -5.82
N ILE A 210 11.38 -0.56 -4.78
CA ILE A 210 10.99 -0.83 -3.39
C ILE A 210 9.80 0.03 -2.94
N ALA A 211 9.68 1.24 -3.47
CA ALA A 211 8.52 2.09 -3.30
C ALA A 211 8.24 2.84 -4.60
N VAL A 212 6.97 2.94 -4.97
CA VAL A 212 6.51 3.62 -6.18
C VAL A 212 5.33 4.52 -5.85
N ALA A 213 5.28 5.68 -6.48
CA ALA A 213 4.11 6.55 -6.47
C ALA A 213 3.92 7.14 -7.86
N ALA A 214 2.68 7.20 -8.33
CA ALA A 214 2.39 7.71 -9.65
C ALA A 214 1.08 8.49 -9.66
N GLU A 215 1.07 9.58 -10.43
CA GLU A 215 -0.12 10.37 -10.69
C GLU A 215 0.00 11.00 -12.08
N GLN A 216 -1.07 10.89 -12.86
CA GLN A 216 -1.22 11.43 -14.21
C GLN A 216 -0.09 10.98 -15.16
N ASP A 217 0.84 11.88 -15.44
CA ASP A 217 1.97 11.69 -16.35
C ASP A 217 3.31 11.55 -15.58
N ARG A 218 3.26 11.37 -14.26
CA ARG A 218 4.43 11.25 -13.39
C ARG A 218 4.49 9.90 -12.71
N ILE A 219 5.71 9.35 -12.65
CA ILE A 219 6.03 8.16 -11.87
C ILE A 219 7.28 8.48 -11.06
N VAL A 220 7.27 8.16 -9.77
CA VAL A 220 8.42 8.27 -8.89
C VAL A 220 8.75 6.89 -8.38
N VAL A 221 10.03 6.55 -8.42
CA VAL A 221 10.52 5.25 -8.00
C VAL A 221 11.68 5.44 -7.03
N ALA A 222 11.55 4.80 -5.87
CA ALA A 222 12.62 4.69 -4.91
C ALA A 222 13.36 3.35 -5.05
N SER A 223 14.63 3.38 -4.67
CA SER A 223 15.46 2.23 -4.32
C SER A 223 15.87 2.34 -2.85
N ASN A 224 16.73 1.45 -2.36
CA ASN A 224 17.25 1.55 -0.99
C ASN A 224 18.09 2.82 -0.71
N ARG A 225 18.54 3.54 -1.75
CA ARG A 225 19.50 4.66 -1.66
C ARG A 225 19.22 5.84 -2.59
N ARG A 226 18.20 5.74 -3.44
CA ARG A 226 17.94 6.74 -4.48
C ARG A 226 16.47 6.91 -4.77
N LEU A 227 16.06 8.12 -5.12
CA LEU A 227 14.74 8.48 -5.63
C LEU A 227 14.92 9.06 -7.02
N VAL A 228 14.20 8.53 -7.99
CA VAL A 228 14.19 9.05 -9.37
C VAL A 228 12.75 9.26 -9.83
N SER A 229 12.56 10.22 -10.71
CA SER A 229 11.27 10.47 -11.35
C SER A 229 11.31 10.10 -12.83
N PHE A 230 10.15 9.82 -13.39
CA PHE A 230 9.92 9.58 -14.79
C PHE A 230 8.67 10.32 -15.27
N ASN A 231 8.71 10.77 -16.52
CA ASN A 231 7.57 11.29 -17.23
C ASN A 231 6.97 10.19 -18.12
N ARG A 232 5.67 9.99 -18.02
CA ARG A 232 4.87 9.09 -18.86
C ARG A 232 4.22 9.89 -20.00
N THR A 233 4.19 9.31 -21.20
CA THR A 233 3.39 9.83 -22.31
C THR A 233 2.75 8.64 -23.03
N GLY A 234 1.52 8.30 -22.63
CA GLY A 234 0.87 7.06 -23.04
C GLY A 234 1.68 5.84 -22.56
N GLY A 235 2.05 4.94 -23.48
CA GLY A 235 2.86 3.75 -23.19
C GLY A 235 4.37 3.95 -23.28
N SER A 236 4.84 5.18 -23.11
CA SER A 236 6.27 5.49 -23.11
C SER A 236 6.66 6.21 -21.83
N VAL A 237 7.86 5.93 -21.35
CA VAL A 237 8.43 6.48 -20.13
C VAL A 237 9.79 7.10 -20.45
N SER A 238 10.09 8.25 -19.84
CA SER A 238 11.37 8.94 -20.00
C SER A 238 11.83 9.52 -18.66
N PRO A 239 13.14 9.72 -18.43
CA PRO A 239 13.63 10.32 -17.19
C PRO A 239 12.98 11.67 -16.87
N GLY A 240 12.65 11.86 -15.60
CA GLY A 240 12.17 13.10 -15.01
C GLY A 240 13.30 13.96 -14.44
N SER A 241 12.95 14.98 -13.65
CA SER A 241 13.89 15.96 -13.09
C SER A 241 14.45 15.58 -11.70
N ILE A 242 13.71 14.79 -10.93
CA ILE A 242 14.14 14.32 -9.60
C ILE A 242 15.14 13.19 -9.80
N ASP A 243 16.31 13.39 -9.20
CA ASP A 243 17.39 12.42 -9.06
C ASP A 243 18.11 12.69 -7.73
N TYR A 244 17.67 12.00 -6.69
CA TYR A 244 18.06 12.29 -5.32
C TYR A 244 18.67 11.06 -4.65
N ALA A 245 19.95 11.16 -4.29
CA ALA A 245 20.65 10.12 -3.54
C ALA A 245 20.57 10.40 -2.03
N PHE A 246 20.40 9.34 -1.25
CA PHE A 246 20.32 9.39 0.20
C PHE A 246 21.08 8.22 0.85
N THR A 247 21.25 8.28 2.17
CA THR A 247 21.86 7.20 2.95
C THR A 247 21.03 5.93 2.84
N GLU A 248 21.68 4.78 2.72
CA GLU A 248 21.00 3.49 2.64
C GLU A 248 20.00 3.25 3.76
N GLN A 249 18.79 2.85 3.35
CA GLN A 249 17.71 2.50 4.24
C GLN A 249 17.67 0.98 4.42
N THR A 250 17.53 0.53 5.66
CA THR A 250 17.28 -0.88 5.97
C THR A 250 15.78 -1.16 6.10
N GLN A 251 14.99 -0.14 6.43
CA GLN A 251 13.54 -0.14 6.29
C GLN A 251 13.19 0.47 4.93
N PRO A 252 12.15 -0.02 4.23
CA PRO A 252 11.80 0.51 2.92
C PRO A 252 11.48 2.01 3.01
N PRO A 253 12.05 2.86 2.14
CA PRO A 253 11.60 4.24 2.04
C PRO A 253 10.13 4.29 1.61
N GLN A 254 9.45 5.38 1.94
CA GLN A 254 8.06 5.61 1.54
C GLN A 254 7.98 6.80 0.60
N VAL A 255 7.09 6.76 -0.39
CA VAL A 255 6.96 7.83 -1.37
C VAL A 255 5.49 8.09 -1.70
N ALA A 256 5.14 9.36 -1.84
CA ALA A 256 3.84 9.79 -2.35
C ALA A 256 4.00 11.02 -3.26
N ILE A 257 3.04 11.22 -4.16
CA ILE A 257 3.04 12.30 -5.15
C ILE A 257 1.67 12.98 -5.21
N SER A 258 1.68 14.30 -5.35
CA SER A 258 0.51 15.12 -5.64
C SER A 258 0.88 16.19 -6.66
N GLY A 259 0.44 16.00 -7.91
CA GLY A 259 0.81 16.86 -9.03
C GLY A 259 2.33 16.89 -9.26
N HIS A 260 2.95 18.04 -8.98
CA HIS A 260 4.40 18.25 -9.14
C HIS A 260 5.18 18.15 -7.82
N ASP A 261 4.49 17.82 -6.73
CA ASP A 261 5.08 17.74 -5.40
C ASP A 261 5.25 16.28 -5.00
N VAL A 262 6.41 15.94 -4.47
CA VAL A 262 6.76 14.58 -4.04
C VAL A 262 7.21 14.63 -2.60
N ILE A 263 6.75 13.67 -1.79
CA ILE A 263 7.28 13.44 -0.45
C ILE A 263 7.98 12.09 -0.40
N LEU A 264 9.16 12.07 0.25
CA LEU A 264 9.97 10.90 0.50
C LEU A 264 10.16 10.74 2.01
N GLY A 265 9.74 9.61 2.57
CA GLY A 265 10.01 9.19 3.94
C GLY A 265 11.28 8.33 4.02
N LEU A 266 12.18 8.66 4.95
CA LEU A 266 13.46 7.99 5.19
C LEU A 266 13.57 7.62 6.68
N PRO A 267 12.90 6.53 7.12
CA PRO A 267 12.75 6.21 8.53
C PRO A 267 14.08 5.99 9.26
N ASN A 268 15.05 5.32 8.64
CA ASN A 268 16.37 5.12 9.23
C ASN A 268 17.11 6.43 9.49
N SER A 269 16.79 7.47 8.73
CA SER A 269 17.36 8.82 8.86
C SER A 269 16.49 9.75 9.73
N ASN A 270 15.35 9.28 10.23
CA ASN A 270 14.37 10.07 10.98
C ASN A 270 13.99 11.38 10.22
N MET A 271 13.75 11.26 8.92
CA MET A 271 13.59 12.37 8.01
C MET A 271 12.49 12.13 6.99
N ALA A 272 11.82 13.19 6.58
CA ALA A 272 11.06 13.28 5.34
C ALA A 272 11.65 14.40 4.46
N ALA A 273 11.65 14.20 3.15
CA ALA A 273 12.12 15.17 2.16
C ALA A 273 10.96 15.52 1.22
N VAL A 274 10.65 16.81 1.10
CA VAL A 274 9.56 17.30 0.25
C VAL A 274 10.14 18.04 -0.96
N PHE A 275 9.94 17.48 -2.14
CA PHE A 275 10.32 18.06 -3.43
C PHE A 275 9.13 18.88 -3.91
N ILE A 276 9.33 20.19 -4.07
CA ILE A 276 8.27 21.11 -4.49
C ILE A 276 8.50 21.48 -5.95
N ASP A 277 7.46 21.43 -6.77
CA ASP A 277 7.51 21.77 -8.20
C ASP A 277 8.64 21.03 -8.94
N ASP A 278 8.75 19.71 -8.78
CA ASP A 278 9.73 18.87 -9.47
C ASP A 278 11.22 19.27 -9.20
N SER A 279 11.47 20.05 -8.12
CA SER A 279 12.79 20.55 -7.72
C SER A 279 13.66 19.47 -7.11
N ASN A 280 14.88 19.26 -7.64
CA ASN A 280 15.87 18.33 -7.06
C ASN A 280 16.56 18.85 -5.79
N SER A 281 16.02 19.88 -5.15
CA SER A 281 16.48 20.44 -3.88
C SER A 281 15.33 20.40 -2.89
N PRO A 282 15.16 19.27 -2.17
CA PRO A 282 14.01 19.09 -1.29
C PRO A 282 14.09 19.96 -0.04
N VAL A 283 12.93 20.24 0.55
CA VAL A 283 12.81 20.73 1.92
C VAL A 283 12.91 19.53 2.84
N GLU A 284 14.00 19.45 3.60
CA GLU A 284 14.21 18.40 4.58
C GLU A 284 13.48 18.71 5.90
N LEU A 285 12.67 17.75 6.34
CA LEU A 285 11.95 17.74 7.60
C LEU A 285 12.55 16.62 8.46
N SER A 286 13.21 16.96 9.55
CA SER A 286 13.80 15.97 10.45
C SER A 286 13.39 16.21 11.89
N ARG A 287 13.35 15.13 12.67
CA ARG A 287 13.20 15.18 14.12
C ARG A 287 14.41 14.55 14.81
N PRO A 288 15.04 15.22 15.78
CA PRO A 288 16.31 14.81 16.35
C PRO A 288 16.21 13.65 17.38
N ALA A 289 15.32 12.68 17.20
CA ALA A 289 15.23 11.50 18.05
C ALA A 289 14.82 10.29 17.19
N ASN A 290 15.27 9.10 17.60
CA ASN A 290 14.99 7.80 16.97
C ASN A 290 13.49 7.49 17.06
N ASN A 291 12.72 8.14 16.20
CA ASN A 291 11.27 8.16 16.24
C ASN A 291 10.66 7.48 15.01
N SER A 292 11.51 6.91 14.16
CA SER A 292 11.16 6.46 12.81
C SER A 292 10.35 7.53 12.07
N TYR A 293 10.76 8.80 12.20
CA TYR A 293 10.09 9.91 11.50
C TYR A 293 10.27 9.74 9.99
N GLY A 294 9.17 9.76 9.25
CA GLY A 294 9.18 9.40 7.83
C GLY A 294 8.97 7.91 7.57
N ALA A 295 8.58 7.11 8.57
CA ALA A 295 8.21 5.70 8.37
C ALA A 295 6.96 5.52 7.49
N SER A 296 6.07 6.50 7.49
CA SER A 296 4.98 6.61 6.53
C SER A 296 4.80 8.08 6.15
N VAL A 297 4.50 8.32 4.89
CA VAL A 297 4.27 9.66 4.35
C VAL A 297 3.14 9.61 3.35
N ASP A 298 2.40 10.71 3.25
CA ASP A 298 1.46 10.93 2.16
C ASP A 298 1.30 12.43 1.88
N ILE A 299 0.88 12.79 0.67
CA ILE A 299 0.75 14.18 0.21
C ILE A 299 -0.48 14.37 -0.67
N ASP A 300 -1.24 15.43 -0.42
CA ASP A 300 -2.35 15.84 -1.28
C ASP A 300 -2.52 17.37 -1.26
N GLY A 301 -2.39 17.97 -2.45
CA GLY A 301 -2.37 19.41 -2.62
C GLY A 301 -1.29 20.09 -1.78
N ASP A 302 -1.67 21.10 -1.00
CA ASP A 302 -0.75 21.89 -0.17
C ASP A 302 -0.31 21.17 1.12
N TRP A 303 -0.79 19.97 1.39
CA TRP A 303 -0.59 19.29 2.67
C TRP A 303 0.13 17.95 2.51
N ALA A 304 1.06 17.70 3.41
CA ALA A 304 1.65 16.39 3.63
C ALA A 304 1.41 15.94 5.07
N ILE A 305 1.36 14.62 5.26
CA ILE A 305 1.31 13.96 6.55
C ILE A 305 2.53 13.04 6.69
N ILE A 306 3.16 13.07 7.87
CA ILE A 306 4.35 12.27 8.17
C ILE A 306 4.12 11.50 9.47
N GLY A 307 4.31 10.18 9.43
CA GLY A 307 4.25 9.27 10.58
C GLY A 307 5.60 9.14 11.31
N ALA A 308 5.50 8.91 12.62
CA ALA A 308 6.62 8.63 13.53
C ALA A 308 6.16 7.60 14.60
N PRO A 309 5.93 6.34 14.20
CA PRO A 309 5.25 5.33 15.01
C PRO A 309 5.98 4.99 16.31
N GLU A 310 7.32 4.98 16.34
CA GLU A 310 8.09 4.71 17.57
C GLU A 310 7.90 5.76 18.66
N HIS A 311 7.23 6.88 18.35
CA HIS A 311 6.90 7.95 19.28
C HIS A 311 5.40 8.25 19.34
N ASP A 312 4.56 7.41 18.73
CA ASP A 312 3.12 7.57 18.66
C ASP A 312 2.69 8.96 18.14
N GLN A 313 3.32 9.42 17.05
CA GLN A 313 3.17 10.78 16.55
C GLN A 313 2.94 10.84 15.04
N ILE A 314 2.19 11.86 14.64
CA ILE A 314 2.15 12.33 13.24
C ILE A 314 2.48 13.83 13.19
N GLU A 315 2.82 14.31 12.00
CA GLU A 315 2.99 15.72 11.70
C GLU A 315 2.28 16.07 10.40
N PHE A 316 1.38 17.06 10.46
CA PHE A 316 0.91 17.72 9.24
C PHE A 316 1.86 18.84 8.89
N TYR A 317 2.31 18.83 7.64
CA TYR A 317 3.19 19.83 7.05
C TYR A 317 2.46 20.53 5.91
N ARG A 318 2.45 21.86 5.94
CA ARG A 318 1.94 22.67 4.83
C ARG A 318 3.08 23.08 3.93
N LEU A 319 3.00 22.76 2.64
CA LEU A 319 4.03 23.05 1.66
C LEU A 319 4.34 24.55 1.59
N GLY A 320 5.62 24.87 1.50
CA GLY A 320 6.11 26.26 1.47
C GLY A 320 5.94 27.04 2.78
N SER A 321 5.43 26.41 3.85
CA SER A 321 5.24 27.02 5.16
C SER A 321 6.32 26.60 6.17
N THR A 322 6.46 27.39 7.24
CA THR A 322 7.17 26.97 8.47
C THR A 322 6.21 26.40 9.51
N GLU A 323 4.90 26.45 9.26
CA GLU A 323 3.87 25.89 10.14
C GLU A 323 3.97 24.37 10.15
N ARG A 324 4.11 23.84 11.36
CA ARG A 324 4.22 22.41 11.65
C ARG A 324 3.33 22.13 12.86
N GLY A 325 2.49 21.12 12.77
CA GLY A 325 1.63 20.69 13.88
C GLY A 325 1.94 19.24 14.25
N PRO A 326 2.71 18.95 15.32
CA PRO A 326 2.72 17.62 15.89
C PRO A 326 1.34 17.30 16.45
N PHE A 327 0.79 16.15 16.04
CA PHE A 327 -0.33 15.54 16.73
C PHE A 327 0.19 14.30 17.43
N GLN A 328 0.05 14.28 18.77
CA GLN A 328 0.27 13.09 19.55
C GLN A 328 -0.92 12.15 19.35
N GLY A 329 -0.63 10.86 19.26
CA GLY A 329 -1.62 9.81 19.38
C GLY A 329 -2.46 9.94 20.66
N PRO A 330 -3.66 9.33 20.69
CA PRO A 330 -4.45 9.20 21.91
C PRO A 330 -3.67 8.53 23.05
N GLU A 331 -4.08 8.78 24.29
CA GLU A 331 -3.53 8.03 25.42
C GLU A 331 -3.76 6.52 25.21
N LEU A 332 -2.71 5.72 25.44
CA LEU A 332 -2.69 4.26 25.29
C LEU A 332 -2.56 3.71 23.86
N SER A 333 -2.31 4.55 22.85
CA SER A 333 -1.98 4.05 21.53
C SER A 333 -0.57 3.44 21.48
N SER A 334 -0.39 2.42 20.64
CA SER A 334 0.92 1.87 20.26
C SER A 334 1.12 2.07 18.75
N SER A 335 2.36 2.37 18.33
CA SER A 335 2.73 2.62 16.93
C SER A 335 1.83 3.63 16.21
N PHE A 336 1.30 4.64 16.91
CA PHE A 336 0.43 5.64 16.26
C PHE A 336 1.20 6.40 15.17
N GLY A 337 0.67 6.40 13.95
CA GLY A 337 1.37 6.93 12.79
C GLY A 337 2.13 5.87 11.98
N GLU A 338 1.85 4.58 12.19
CA GLU A 338 2.43 3.51 11.38
C GLU A 338 2.04 3.64 9.91
N VAL A 339 0.75 3.83 9.63
CA VAL A 339 0.25 4.17 8.29
C VAL A 339 -0.49 5.50 8.36
N VAL A 340 -0.17 6.38 7.42
CA VAL A 340 -0.84 7.67 7.23
C VAL A 340 -1.32 7.79 5.78
N ARG A 341 -2.51 8.38 5.60
CA ARG A 341 -3.05 8.75 4.29
C ARG A 341 -3.74 10.10 4.37
N ILE A 342 -3.72 10.88 3.29
CA ILE A 342 -4.35 12.20 3.18
C ILE A 342 -5.01 12.35 1.81
N ARG A 343 -6.28 12.77 1.80
CA ARG A 343 -7.00 13.09 0.57
C ARG A 343 -8.01 14.19 0.80
N GLY A 344 -7.88 15.27 0.05
CA GLY A 344 -8.67 16.49 0.15
C GLY A 344 -8.64 17.07 1.57
N THR A 345 -9.79 17.06 2.23
CA THR A 345 -9.95 17.61 3.57
C THR A 345 -9.94 16.54 4.66
N ARG A 346 -9.42 15.35 4.38
CA ARG A 346 -9.42 14.22 5.31
C ARG A 346 -8.07 13.52 5.32
N ALA A 347 -7.70 13.01 6.49
CA ALA A 347 -6.55 12.13 6.65
C ALA A 347 -6.91 10.98 7.59
N THR A 348 -6.25 9.85 7.40
CA THR A 348 -6.38 8.66 8.26
C THR A 348 -5.03 8.27 8.82
N VAL A 349 -5.05 7.75 10.05
CA VAL A 349 -3.86 7.36 10.79
C VAL A 349 -4.13 6.08 11.56
N THR A 350 -3.29 5.07 11.40
CA THR A 350 -3.41 3.83 12.15
C THR A 350 -2.68 3.92 13.48
N ALA A 351 -3.24 3.21 14.47
CA ALA A 351 -2.55 2.88 15.71
C ALA A 351 -2.90 1.42 16.05
N PRO A 352 -1.99 0.49 15.76
CA PRO A 352 -2.15 -0.88 16.20
C PRO A 352 -1.93 -0.95 17.72
N ASP A 353 -3.03 -1.06 18.45
CA ASP A 353 -3.02 -1.36 19.87
C ASP A 353 -2.98 -2.88 20.06
N ALA A 354 -2.32 -3.36 21.12
CA ALA A 354 -2.35 -4.77 21.51
C ALA A 354 -3.80 -5.23 21.83
N GLY A 355 -4.52 -5.66 20.80
CA GLY A 355 -5.90 -6.17 20.83
C GLY A 355 -7.01 -5.19 20.40
N GLN A 356 -6.71 -3.94 19.99
CA GLN A 356 -7.72 -2.96 19.53
C GLN A 356 -7.18 -2.01 18.44
N SER A 357 -6.66 -2.57 17.35
CA SER A 357 -6.20 -1.77 16.21
C SER A 357 -7.30 -0.85 15.69
N ARG A 358 -6.95 0.43 15.53
CA ARG A 358 -7.89 1.51 15.22
C ARG A 358 -7.35 2.42 14.13
N VAL A 359 -8.26 2.91 13.30
CA VAL A 359 -7.97 3.97 12.33
C VAL A 359 -8.58 5.27 12.85
N TYR A 360 -7.74 6.28 13.06
CA TYR A 360 -8.15 7.63 13.45
C TYR A 360 -8.35 8.48 12.21
N VAL A 361 -9.45 9.23 12.17
CA VAL A 361 -9.80 10.12 11.08
C VAL A 361 -9.61 11.56 11.53
N TYR A 362 -8.90 12.34 10.72
CA TYR A 362 -8.71 13.77 10.89
C TYR A 362 -9.44 14.50 9.77
N ASP A 363 -10.14 15.59 10.10
CA ASP A 363 -10.80 16.45 9.13
C ASP A 363 -10.14 17.85 9.18
N LEU A 364 -10.00 18.48 8.01
CA LEU A 364 -9.47 19.84 7.86
C LEU A 364 -10.61 20.85 7.97
N ASP A 365 -10.59 21.71 8.99
CA ASP A 365 -11.63 22.73 9.23
C ASP A 365 -11.46 24.01 8.38
N GLY A 366 -10.67 23.92 7.31
CA GLY A 366 -10.30 25.00 6.42
C GLY A 366 -8.95 25.66 6.75
N GLN A 367 -8.41 25.51 7.96
CA GLN A 367 -7.05 25.98 8.30
C GLN A 367 -6.26 24.99 9.19
N THR A 368 -6.94 24.26 10.06
CA THR A 368 -6.34 23.35 11.05
C THR A 368 -6.91 21.94 10.92
N TRP A 369 -6.03 20.97 11.12
CA TRP A 369 -6.41 19.57 11.22
C TRP A 369 -6.95 19.29 12.62
N GLU A 370 -8.14 18.72 12.70
CA GLU A 370 -8.74 18.30 13.96
C GLU A 370 -9.03 16.79 13.91
N ARG A 371 -8.85 16.12 15.04
CA ARG A 371 -9.21 14.71 15.16
C ARG A 371 -10.72 14.59 15.17
N GLY A 372 -11.27 13.91 14.17
CA GLY A 372 -12.69 13.62 14.05
C GLY A 372 -13.06 12.36 14.82
N THR A 373 -13.29 11.27 14.10
CA THR A 373 -13.74 9.98 14.64
C THR A 373 -12.62 8.94 14.65
N SER A 374 -12.82 7.83 15.34
CA SER A 374 -12.08 6.59 15.10
C SER A 374 -12.98 5.57 14.40
N ILE A 375 -12.35 4.61 13.72
CA ILE A 375 -12.94 3.43 13.15
C ILE A 375 -12.31 2.27 13.92
N ASP A 376 -13.14 1.61 14.72
CA ASP A 376 -12.74 0.39 15.42
C ASP A 376 -12.69 -0.76 14.40
N LYS A 377 -11.92 -1.81 14.70
CA LYS A 377 -11.89 -3.05 13.93
C LYS A 377 -13.31 -3.52 13.57
N MET A 378 -13.55 -3.82 12.29
CA MET A 378 -14.84 -4.31 11.78
C MET A 378 -14.77 -5.71 11.17
N GLY A 379 -13.57 -6.27 10.92
CA GLY A 379 -13.34 -7.61 10.38
C GLY A 379 -13.14 -8.70 11.44
N PRO A 380 -12.90 -9.96 11.03
CA PRO A 380 -12.70 -11.08 11.95
C PRO A 380 -11.27 -11.18 12.50
N ALA A 381 -10.20 -10.70 11.86
CA ALA A 381 -8.82 -10.98 12.31
C ALA A 381 -8.38 -10.14 13.52
N ALA A 382 -7.72 -10.75 14.51
CA ALA A 382 -7.66 -10.27 15.89
C ALA A 382 -6.67 -9.14 16.21
N ALA A 383 -5.70 -8.80 15.35
CA ALA A 383 -4.56 -7.98 15.80
C ALA A 383 -4.02 -6.90 14.86
N ASP A 384 -4.31 -6.88 13.56
CA ASP A 384 -3.55 -6.04 12.61
C ASP A 384 -4.40 -5.22 11.62
N PHE A 385 -5.66 -4.96 11.98
CA PHE A 385 -6.52 -4.04 11.24
C PHE A 385 -5.82 -2.70 11.01
N GLY A 386 -5.62 -2.34 9.74
CA GLY A 386 -4.89 -1.12 9.39
C GLY A 386 -3.43 -1.33 9.03
N HIS A 387 -3.02 -2.56 8.69
CA HIS A 387 -1.67 -2.84 8.20
C HIS A 387 -1.33 -2.04 6.94
N ALA A 388 -2.26 -1.98 5.97
CA ALA A 388 -2.24 -1.01 4.89
C ALA A 388 -3.63 -0.38 4.72
N MET A 389 -3.68 0.84 4.22
CA MET A 389 -4.95 1.51 3.93
C MET A 389 -4.79 2.55 2.83
N ASP A 390 -5.89 2.86 2.14
CA ASP A 390 -5.96 4.00 1.23
C ASP A 390 -7.35 4.63 1.22
N LEU A 391 -7.41 5.95 1.03
CA LEU A 391 -8.56 6.81 1.27
C LEU A 391 -8.95 7.57 0.00
N GLU A 392 -10.23 7.53 -0.33
CA GLU A 392 -10.80 8.40 -1.35
C GLU A 392 -12.13 8.98 -0.90
N GLU A 393 -12.16 10.30 -0.69
CA GLU A 393 -13.35 11.05 -0.25
C GLU A 393 -14.01 10.44 1.01
N THR A 394 -15.08 9.67 0.82
CA THR A 394 -15.87 8.99 1.85
C THR A 394 -15.66 7.48 1.88
N ARG A 395 -14.66 6.96 1.18
CA ARG A 395 -14.38 5.54 1.01
C ARG A 395 -12.97 5.25 1.48
N LEU A 396 -12.84 4.17 2.22
CA LEU A 396 -11.58 3.72 2.80
C LEU A 396 -11.46 2.23 2.51
N VAL A 397 -10.30 1.82 2.03
CA VAL A 397 -9.93 0.41 1.95
C VAL A 397 -8.86 0.13 2.99
N VAL A 398 -9.04 -0.92 3.78
CA VAL A 398 -8.16 -1.28 4.90
C VAL A 398 -7.84 -2.77 4.85
N THR A 399 -6.57 -3.14 4.96
CA THR A 399 -6.16 -4.54 5.00
C THR A 399 -5.94 -5.04 6.42
N GLU A 400 -6.12 -6.35 6.57
CA GLU A 400 -5.72 -7.20 7.69
C GLU A 400 -4.80 -8.28 7.08
N THR A 401 -3.59 -8.44 7.61
CA THR A 401 -2.53 -9.35 7.14
C THR A 401 -2.33 -10.59 8.04
N ASP A 402 -3.01 -10.69 9.17
CA ASP A 402 -3.02 -11.89 10.02
C ASP A 402 -4.07 -12.87 9.50
N GLU A 403 -3.66 -14.11 9.24
CA GLU A 403 -4.52 -15.13 8.63
C GLU A 403 -5.80 -15.40 9.46
N PRO A 404 -6.98 -15.40 8.83
CA PRO A 404 -7.21 -15.14 7.40
C PRO A 404 -6.97 -13.67 7.03
N TYR A 405 -6.20 -13.40 5.96
CA TYR A 405 -6.03 -12.03 5.46
C TYR A 405 -7.42 -11.39 5.22
N PHE A 406 -7.57 -10.07 5.20
CA PHE A 406 -8.87 -9.45 4.87
C PHE A 406 -8.69 -8.10 4.19
N VAL A 407 -9.61 -7.77 3.28
CA VAL A 407 -9.74 -6.42 2.72
C VAL A 407 -11.09 -5.86 3.10
N ASN A 408 -11.08 -4.81 3.92
CA ASN A 408 -12.25 -4.11 4.41
C ASN A 408 -12.53 -2.88 3.53
N LEU A 409 -13.71 -2.85 2.91
CA LEU A 409 -14.27 -1.69 2.22
C LEU A 409 -15.17 -0.96 3.20
N ILE A 410 -14.80 0.26 3.59
CA ILE A 410 -15.48 1.04 4.62
C ILE A 410 -15.93 2.36 4.02
N SER A 411 -17.20 2.70 4.20
CA SER A 411 -17.75 3.96 3.68
C SER A 411 -18.30 4.83 4.79
N ARG A 412 -18.18 6.14 4.61
CA ARG A 412 -18.76 7.12 5.52
C ARG A 412 -20.19 7.46 5.11
N GLN A 413 -21.12 7.21 6.01
CA GLN A 413 -22.54 7.59 5.91
C GLN A 413 -22.80 8.68 6.95
N GLU A 414 -23.06 9.90 6.48
CA GLU A 414 -23.14 11.09 7.35
C GLU A 414 -21.88 11.27 8.23
N SER A 415 -22.00 11.02 9.54
CA SER A 415 -20.89 11.11 10.50
C SER A 415 -20.26 9.78 10.86
N ASN A 416 -20.84 8.65 10.44
CA ASN A 416 -20.42 7.32 10.86
C ASN A 416 -19.71 6.58 9.73
N TRP A 417 -18.74 5.74 10.08
CA TRP A 417 -18.12 4.80 9.15
C TRP A 417 -18.79 3.44 9.31
N GLU A 418 -19.14 2.84 8.19
CA GLU A 418 -19.83 1.56 8.12
C GLU A 418 -19.05 0.63 7.20
N LEU A 419 -18.83 -0.60 7.66
CA LEU A 419 -18.30 -1.67 6.84
C LEU A 419 -19.28 -1.96 5.70
N ARG A 420 -18.83 -1.79 4.46
CA ARG A 420 -19.57 -2.16 3.24
C ARG A 420 -19.29 -3.59 2.85
N SER A 421 -18.04 -4.02 2.96
CA SER A 421 -17.63 -5.38 2.65
C SER A 421 -16.32 -5.76 3.31
N GLY A 422 -16.17 -7.02 3.72
CA GLY A 422 -14.90 -7.69 3.92
C GLY A 422 -14.70 -8.73 2.81
N ILE A 423 -13.50 -8.87 2.27
CA ILE A 423 -13.24 -9.92 1.27
C ILE A 423 -12.33 -10.96 1.90
N PRO A 424 -12.85 -12.16 2.26
CA PRO A 424 -12.02 -13.26 2.74
C PRO A 424 -11.17 -13.85 1.59
N PRO A 425 -9.87 -14.07 1.80
CA PRO A 425 -8.90 -14.57 0.84
C PRO A 425 -8.77 -16.07 0.81
N ASN A 426 -9.68 -16.83 1.44
CA ASN A 426 -9.80 -18.27 1.13
C ASN A 426 -10.10 -18.52 -0.38
N THR A 427 -10.38 -17.45 -1.13
CA THR A 427 -10.51 -17.38 -2.58
C THR A 427 -9.18 -17.15 -3.34
N VAL A 428 -8.07 -16.90 -2.64
CA VAL A 428 -6.79 -16.40 -3.20
C VAL A 428 -5.65 -17.40 -2.92
N VAL A 429 -5.74 -18.58 -3.52
CA VAL A 429 -4.75 -19.67 -3.35
C VAL A 429 -3.35 -19.21 -3.76
N GLY A 430 -2.41 -19.23 -2.81
CA GLY A 430 -0.98 -18.97 -3.07
C GLY A 430 -0.52 -17.53 -2.90
N ALA A 431 -1.39 -16.62 -2.45
CA ALA A 431 -1.05 -15.22 -2.17
C ALA A 431 -0.43 -15.08 -0.76
N HIS A 432 0.86 -15.36 -0.65
CA HIS A 432 1.61 -15.01 0.56
C HIS A 432 1.90 -13.51 0.59
N GLN A 433 1.92 -12.94 1.81
CA GLN A 433 2.12 -11.49 2.01
C GLN A 433 1.05 -10.67 1.28
N PHE A 434 -0.19 -11.16 1.32
CA PHE A 434 -1.34 -10.48 0.75
C PHE A 434 -1.74 -9.30 1.65
N GLY A 435 -1.93 -8.11 1.07
CA GLY A 435 -2.42 -6.94 1.82
C GLY A 435 -1.34 -6.11 2.51
N GLU A 436 -0.06 -6.35 2.23
CA GLU A 436 1.06 -5.56 2.77
C GLU A 436 1.08 -4.11 2.26
N GLU A 437 0.51 -3.85 1.08
CA GLU A 437 0.41 -2.53 0.46
C GLU A 437 -0.90 -2.46 -0.34
N ILE A 438 -1.47 -1.27 -0.43
CA ILE A 438 -2.69 -1.03 -1.18
C ILE A 438 -2.69 0.32 -1.86
N ALA A 439 -3.24 0.39 -3.07
CA ALA A 439 -3.54 1.62 -3.78
C ALA A 439 -5.02 1.63 -4.18
N PHE A 440 -5.71 2.74 -3.97
CA PHE A 440 -7.14 2.92 -4.23
C PHE A 440 -7.39 4.20 -5.03
N ARG A 441 -8.08 4.04 -6.16
CA ARG A 441 -8.42 5.18 -7.03
C ARG A 441 -9.75 4.93 -7.73
N GLU A 442 -10.59 5.95 -7.73
CA GLU A 442 -11.93 5.92 -8.31
C GLU A 442 -12.76 4.74 -7.78
N ASN A 443 -12.89 3.66 -8.54
CA ASN A 443 -13.66 2.48 -8.16
C ASN A 443 -12.81 1.20 -8.18
N ARG A 444 -11.49 1.30 -8.12
CA ARG A 444 -10.57 0.16 -8.15
C ARG A 444 -9.55 0.28 -7.05
N PHE A 445 -9.19 -0.86 -6.48
CA PHE A 445 -8.08 -0.97 -5.56
C PHE A 445 -7.16 -2.11 -5.97
N ALA A 446 -5.86 -1.91 -5.79
CA ALA A 446 -4.82 -2.87 -6.06
C ALA A 446 -4.20 -3.31 -4.73
N VAL A 447 -4.24 -4.60 -4.45
CA VAL A 447 -3.73 -5.22 -3.22
C VAL A 447 -2.50 -6.04 -3.55
N SER A 448 -1.40 -5.80 -2.84
CA SER A 448 -0.16 -6.54 -3.05
C SER A 448 -0.27 -8.00 -2.58
N ALA A 449 0.53 -8.87 -3.20
CA ALA A 449 0.81 -10.23 -2.78
C ALA A 449 2.25 -10.60 -3.17
N ALA A 450 3.23 -9.88 -2.63
CA ALA A 450 4.63 -9.96 -3.08
C ALA A 450 5.27 -11.35 -2.88
N GLY A 451 4.73 -12.15 -1.96
CA GLY A 451 5.16 -13.52 -1.72
C GLY A 451 4.45 -14.56 -2.59
N ASP A 452 3.56 -14.15 -3.50
CA ASP A 452 2.78 -15.08 -4.34
C ASP A 452 3.70 -16.01 -5.15
N ASN A 453 3.40 -17.31 -5.07
CA ASN A 453 4.24 -18.37 -5.63
C ASN A 453 3.73 -18.91 -6.99
N THR A 454 2.65 -18.35 -7.54
CA THR A 454 1.96 -18.85 -8.75
C THR A 454 2.90 -18.94 -9.95
N LYS A 455 3.78 -17.95 -10.14
CA LYS A 455 4.73 -17.89 -11.26
C LYS A 455 6.15 -18.35 -10.90
N GLY A 456 6.33 -18.91 -9.71
CA GLY A 456 7.64 -19.28 -9.16
C GLY A 456 7.77 -18.79 -7.72
N THR A 457 8.74 -19.33 -6.97
CA THR A 457 8.98 -18.95 -5.57
C THR A 457 9.20 -17.44 -5.45
N GLY A 458 8.39 -16.74 -4.67
CA GLY A 458 8.48 -15.30 -4.44
C GLY A 458 8.38 -14.45 -5.71
N ALA A 459 7.71 -14.96 -6.76
CA ALA A 459 7.52 -14.19 -7.99
C ALA A 459 6.67 -12.95 -7.71
N GLY A 460 5.65 -13.09 -6.86
CA GLY A 460 4.74 -12.02 -6.46
C GLY A 460 3.59 -11.82 -7.43
N ALA A 461 2.54 -11.15 -6.95
CA ALA A 461 1.34 -10.80 -7.69
C ALA A 461 0.72 -9.49 -7.14
N VAL A 462 -0.18 -8.91 -7.93
CA VAL A 462 -1.09 -7.84 -7.50
C VAL A 462 -2.50 -8.25 -7.85
N TRP A 463 -3.42 -8.03 -6.92
CA TRP A 463 -4.83 -8.35 -7.07
C TRP A 463 -5.63 -7.06 -7.17
N ILE A 464 -6.38 -6.91 -8.27
CA ILE A 464 -7.23 -5.77 -8.54
C ILE A 464 -8.66 -6.14 -8.17
N GLY A 465 -9.23 -5.36 -7.24
CA GLY A 465 -10.63 -5.43 -6.85
C GLY A 465 -11.37 -4.14 -7.22
N TRP A 466 -12.71 -4.21 -7.19
CA TRP A 466 -13.57 -3.07 -7.53
C TRP A 466 -14.43 -2.64 -6.34
N TRP A 467 -14.60 -1.33 -6.21
CA TRP A 467 -15.58 -0.73 -5.31
C TRP A 467 -16.96 -0.73 -5.99
N CYS A 468 -17.85 -1.60 -5.54
CA CYS A 468 -19.22 -1.70 -6.06
C CYS A 468 -20.21 -0.88 -5.20
N ASP A 469 -20.71 0.23 -5.74
CA ASP A 469 -21.84 0.94 -5.12
C ASP A 469 -23.19 0.33 -5.54
N PRO A 470 -24.18 0.23 -4.63
CA PRO A 470 -25.53 -0.20 -4.99
C PRO A 470 -26.12 0.71 -6.08
N GLY A 471 -26.26 0.19 -7.30
CA GLY A 471 -26.81 0.91 -8.45
C GLY A 471 -25.79 1.26 -9.56
N PHE A 472 -24.52 0.90 -9.41
CA PHE A 472 -23.55 0.98 -10.51
C PHE A 472 -23.53 -0.36 -11.28
N HIS A 473 -24.15 -0.36 -12.46
CA HIS A 473 -24.11 -1.49 -13.41
C HIS A 473 -22.91 -1.32 -14.35
N GLY A 474 -21.70 -1.47 -13.81
CA GLY A 474 -20.46 -1.60 -14.58
C GLY A 474 -20.02 -3.07 -14.63
N PHE A 475 -19.22 -3.43 -15.64
CA PHE A 475 -18.86 -4.80 -16.03
C PHE A 475 -18.30 -5.71 -14.90
N ALA A 476 -17.88 -5.16 -13.75
CA ALA A 476 -17.31 -5.88 -12.61
C ALA A 476 -18.26 -6.09 -11.40
N CYS A 477 -19.48 -5.53 -11.44
CA CYS A 477 -20.48 -5.63 -10.36
C CYS A 477 -21.81 -6.22 -10.87
N GLU A 478 -21.77 -7.15 -11.82
CA GLU A 478 -22.97 -7.88 -12.29
C GLU A 478 -23.26 -9.10 -11.40
N TYR A 479 -23.50 -8.88 -10.12
CA TYR A 479 -24.20 -9.86 -9.30
C TYR A 479 -25.37 -9.18 -8.60
N SER A 480 -26.49 -9.90 -8.49
CA SER A 480 -27.72 -9.40 -7.92
C SER A 480 -28.18 -10.38 -6.85
N CYS A 481 -28.48 -9.86 -5.66
CA CYS A 481 -29.06 -10.57 -4.51
C CYS A 481 -30.51 -11.06 -4.74
N GLY A 482 -30.81 -11.55 -5.94
CA GLY A 482 -32.13 -11.95 -6.41
C GLY A 482 -32.10 -12.57 -7.80
N ASP A 483 -30.92 -13.01 -8.26
CA ASP A 483 -30.75 -13.66 -9.57
C ASP A 483 -30.79 -15.21 -9.48
N GLY A 484 -30.90 -15.75 -8.28
CA GLY A 484 -31.04 -17.18 -7.99
C GLY A 484 -29.74 -17.95 -8.18
N GLN A 485 -28.59 -17.31 -8.04
CA GLN A 485 -27.28 -17.95 -8.11
C GLN A 485 -26.40 -17.49 -6.97
N THR A 486 -25.70 -18.40 -6.30
CA THR A 486 -24.63 -18.06 -5.36
C THR A 486 -23.42 -17.51 -6.13
N ASN A 487 -23.37 -16.20 -6.33
CA ASN A 487 -22.32 -15.53 -7.08
C ASN A 487 -21.85 -14.23 -6.39
N GLY A 488 -20.80 -13.61 -6.93
CA GLY A 488 -20.22 -12.40 -6.33
C GLY A 488 -19.69 -12.63 -4.91
N LEU A 489 -20.25 -11.88 -3.95
CA LEU A 489 -19.85 -11.92 -2.54
C LEU A 489 -20.82 -12.69 -1.64
N GLU A 490 -21.84 -13.32 -2.19
CA GLU A 490 -22.85 -14.09 -1.44
C GLU A 490 -22.26 -15.33 -0.75
N SER A 491 -22.77 -15.65 0.44
CA SER A 491 -22.42 -16.92 1.09
C SER A 491 -23.40 -18.05 0.83
N ASP A 492 -24.64 -17.72 0.45
CA ASP A 492 -25.62 -18.65 -0.11
C ASP A 492 -26.43 -17.96 -1.22
N GLU A 493 -27.26 -18.69 -1.97
CA GLU A 493 -28.06 -18.15 -3.09
C GLU A 493 -28.83 -16.87 -2.71
N ASP A 494 -28.45 -15.73 -3.32
CA ASP A 494 -29.08 -14.41 -3.14
C ASP A 494 -29.00 -13.82 -1.70
N CYS A 495 -28.14 -14.36 -0.83
CA CYS A 495 -28.01 -13.92 0.55
C CYS A 495 -26.59 -13.98 1.12
N GLY A 496 -26.42 -13.29 2.25
CA GLY A 496 -25.17 -13.24 2.98
C GLY A 496 -24.12 -12.45 2.20
N GLY A 497 -22.86 -12.71 2.49
CA GLY A 497 -21.84 -11.76 2.09
C GLY A 497 -22.02 -10.43 2.84
N PHE A 498 -21.52 -9.37 2.22
CA PHE A 498 -21.68 -8.02 2.74
C PHE A 498 -22.55 -7.11 1.86
N VAL A 499 -22.91 -7.57 0.66
CA VAL A 499 -23.72 -6.80 -0.30
C VAL A 499 -25.18 -7.21 -0.25
N CYS A 500 -25.46 -8.48 0.04
CA CYS A 500 -26.81 -9.00 0.12
C CYS A 500 -27.34 -8.97 1.55
N GLN A 501 -28.66 -9.10 1.67
CA GLN A 501 -29.28 -9.24 2.98
C GLN A 501 -28.69 -10.46 3.71
N PRO A 502 -28.48 -10.40 5.03
CA PRO A 502 -28.01 -11.55 5.79
C PRO A 502 -28.88 -12.77 5.52
N CYS A 503 -28.25 -13.94 5.46
CA CYS A 503 -28.91 -15.21 5.22
C CYS A 503 -29.81 -15.64 6.39
N ASP A 504 -30.89 -16.33 6.07
CA ASP A 504 -31.83 -16.93 6.99
C ASP A 504 -31.22 -18.15 7.70
N VAL A 505 -31.82 -18.57 8.82
CA VAL A 505 -31.40 -19.80 9.53
C VAL A 505 -31.44 -21.03 8.62
N GLY A 506 -30.33 -21.74 8.54
CA GLY A 506 -30.14 -22.94 7.72
C GLY A 506 -29.50 -22.69 6.35
N GLU A 507 -29.27 -21.43 5.99
CA GLU A 507 -28.50 -21.02 4.81
C GLU A 507 -27.02 -20.88 5.15
N ARG A 508 -26.16 -20.92 4.13
CA ARG A 508 -24.71 -20.92 4.29
C ARG A 508 -24.16 -19.56 4.69
N CYS A 509 -23.14 -19.59 5.51
CA CYS A 509 -22.45 -18.40 6.02
C CYS A 509 -20.94 -18.60 6.05
N LEU A 510 -20.19 -17.50 6.02
CA LEU A 510 -18.72 -17.54 6.15
C LEU A 510 -18.23 -17.16 7.56
N PHE A 511 -18.94 -16.25 8.20
CA PHE A 511 -18.77 -15.80 9.58
C PHE A 511 -20.10 -15.24 10.07
N ASP A 512 -20.21 -14.91 11.35
CA ASP A 512 -21.46 -14.52 12.01
C ASP A 512 -22.25 -13.44 11.27
N GLY A 513 -21.58 -12.38 10.78
CA GLY A 513 -22.24 -11.26 10.13
C GLY A 513 -22.93 -11.57 8.80
N HIS A 514 -22.75 -12.77 8.24
CA HIS A 514 -23.51 -13.23 7.09
C HIS A 514 -24.93 -13.71 7.44
N CYS A 515 -25.26 -13.85 8.72
CA CYS A 515 -26.54 -14.39 9.20
C CYS A 515 -27.40 -13.30 9.84
N GLU A 516 -28.72 -13.39 9.66
CA GLU A 516 -29.68 -12.47 10.31
C GLU A 516 -29.46 -12.40 11.83
N ASP A 517 -29.17 -13.56 12.44
CA ASP A 517 -28.96 -13.71 13.88
C ASP A 517 -27.51 -13.48 14.36
N ASN A 518 -26.59 -13.09 13.46
CA ASN A 518 -25.16 -12.98 13.75
C ASN A 518 -24.59 -14.25 14.41
N ASN A 519 -24.90 -15.42 13.84
CA ASN A 519 -24.46 -16.71 14.38
C ASN A 519 -24.28 -17.70 13.23
N CYS A 520 -23.04 -17.86 12.80
CA CYS A 520 -22.63 -18.82 11.80
C CYS A 520 -22.05 -20.04 12.51
N SER A 521 -22.67 -21.21 12.30
CA SER A 521 -22.26 -22.42 13.00
C SER A 521 -20.92 -22.95 12.52
N SER A 522 -20.32 -23.86 13.31
CA SER A 522 -19.12 -24.59 12.91
C SER A 522 -19.32 -25.52 11.71
N GLU A 523 -20.57 -25.72 11.27
CA GLU A 523 -20.92 -26.45 10.05
C GLU A 523 -21.17 -25.52 8.86
N CYS A 524 -20.96 -24.21 9.03
CA CYS A 524 -21.11 -23.17 8.01
C CYS A 524 -22.54 -22.90 7.57
N TYR A 525 -23.46 -22.95 8.54
CA TYR A 525 -24.86 -22.58 8.34
C TYR A 525 -25.32 -21.59 9.43
N CYS A 526 -26.19 -20.66 9.04
CA CYS A 526 -26.80 -19.73 9.96
C CYS A 526 -27.68 -20.47 10.97
N GLU A 527 -27.51 -20.17 12.25
CA GLU A 527 -28.26 -20.80 13.34
C GLU A 527 -28.98 -19.76 14.19
N SER A 528 -30.17 -20.11 14.67
CA SER A 528 -30.86 -19.27 15.65
C SER A 528 -30.12 -19.26 16.98
N ARG A 529 -29.95 -18.08 17.58
CA ARG A 529 -29.35 -17.93 18.92
C ARG A 529 -30.18 -18.50 20.07
#